data_AF-A0A960VCQ2-F1
#
_entry.id   AF-A0A960VCQ2-F1
#
_cell.length_a   1.000
_cell.length_b   1.000
_cell.length_c   1.000
_cell.angle_alpha   90.00
_cell.angle_beta   90.00
_cell.angle_gamma   90.00
#
_symmetry.space_group_name_H-M   'P 1'
#
loop_
_entity.id
_entity.type
_entity.pdbx_description
1 polymer ?
#
loop_
_entity_poly.entity_id
_entity_poly.type
_entity_poly.pdbx_seq_one_letter_code
_entity_poly.pdbx_strand_id
1 'polypeptide(L)'
;MASLGILTAGIAHEINNPINFIYSSFHGIQSIIKDYKEIISKYKELDKSNYLEKFHEIEELEKEFNLLELEKDSSTLMINISTGIQRVSEIIKGLKNFSHPNNEKFHFSNVNELIENALVLLKNEIKYKVNLIKNFQDNIRINCILGK
;
A
#
# COMPACT_ATOMS: atom_id res chain seq x y z
N MET A 1 -20.56 -4.76 24.03
CA MET A 1 -21.10 -3.84 23.00
C MET A 1 -20.22 -2.62 22.75
N ALA A 2 -19.51 -2.07 23.75
CA ALA A 2 -18.56 -0.96 23.56
C ALA A 2 -17.27 -1.33 22.77
N SER A 3 -16.87 -2.60 22.73
CA SER A 3 -15.64 -3.04 22.04
C SER A 3 -15.76 -3.12 20.51
N LEU A 4 -16.97 -3.28 19.95
CA LEU A 4 -17.15 -3.41 18.50
C LEU A 4 -17.16 -2.05 17.79
N GLY A 5 -17.74 -1.02 18.41
CA GLY A 5 -17.84 0.34 17.85
C GLY A 5 -16.52 1.13 17.83
N ILE A 6 -15.64 0.89 18.80
CA ILE A 6 -14.29 1.48 18.82
C ILE A 6 -13.37 0.75 17.82
N LEU A 7 -13.52 -0.58 17.69
CA LEU A 7 -12.77 -1.36 16.69
C LEU A 7 -13.13 -0.95 15.26
N THR A 8 -14.41 -0.75 14.93
CA THR A 8 -14.82 -0.40 13.57
C THR A 8 -14.28 0.94 13.11
N ALA A 9 -14.24 1.96 13.99
CA ALA A 9 -13.65 3.25 13.67
C ALA A 9 -12.13 3.17 13.45
N GLY A 10 -11.41 2.44 14.31
CA GLY A 10 -9.96 2.23 14.16
C GLY A 10 -9.60 1.42 12.92
N ILE A 11 -10.38 0.38 12.61
CA ILE A 11 -10.22 -0.43 11.39
C ILE A 11 -10.48 0.41 10.13
N ALA A 12 -11.55 1.22 10.12
CA ALA A 12 -11.84 2.08 8.98
C ALA A 12 -10.69 3.07 8.74
N HIS A 13 -10.13 3.64 9.80
CA HIS A 13 -8.96 4.50 9.72
C HIS A 13 -7.73 3.76 9.15
N GLU A 14 -7.44 2.57 9.65
CA GLU A 14 -6.30 1.76 9.18
C GLU A 14 -6.46 1.27 7.73
N ILE A 15 -7.68 1.09 7.23
CA ILE A 15 -7.95 0.80 5.81
C ILE A 15 -7.81 2.06 4.96
N ASN A 16 -8.34 3.19 5.42
CA ASN A 16 -8.32 4.45 4.68
C ASN A 16 -6.90 4.97 4.48
N ASN A 17 -6.00 4.73 5.43
CA ASN A 17 -4.59 5.13 5.32
C ASN A 17 -3.92 4.61 4.04
N PRO A 18 -3.75 3.29 3.82
CA PRO A 18 -3.16 2.78 2.58
C PRO A 18 -3.97 3.13 1.34
N ILE A 19 -5.30 3.27 1.42
CA ILE A 19 -6.11 3.74 0.28
C ILE A 19 -5.71 5.17 -0.14
N ASN A 20 -5.55 6.09 0.81
CA ASN A 20 -5.13 7.45 0.51
C ASN A 20 -3.72 7.48 -0.10
N PHE A 21 -2.80 6.65 0.39
CA PHE A 21 -1.46 6.51 -0.20
C PHE A 21 -1.50 5.95 -1.64
N ILE A 22 -2.37 4.98 -1.92
CA ILE A 22 -2.59 4.46 -3.28
C ILE A 22 -3.12 5.58 -4.17
N TYR A 23 -4.13 6.31 -3.71
CA TYR A 23 -4.80 7.35 -4.48
C TYR A 23 -3.84 8.50 -4.84
N SER A 24 -3.08 9.01 -3.87
CA SER A 24 -2.09 10.06 -4.13
C SER A 24 -1.00 9.59 -5.08
N SER A 25 -0.52 8.36 -4.91
CA SER A 25 0.51 7.79 -5.79
C SER A 25 0.00 7.60 -7.22
N PHE A 26 -1.25 7.16 -7.36
CA PHE A 26 -1.91 7.02 -8.66
C PHE A 26 -2.07 8.37 -9.38
N HIS A 27 -2.47 9.43 -8.66
CA HIS A 27 -2.51 10.79 -9.22
C HIS A 27 -1.14 11.28 -9.67
N GLY A 28 -0.09 11.00 -8.89
CA GLY A 28 1.29 11.30 -9.30
C GLY A 28 1.65 10.63 -10.63
N ILE A 29 1.33 9.33 -10.78
CA ILE A 29 1.56 8.61 -12.04
C ILE A 29 0.75 9.20 -13.20
N GLN A 30 -0.49 9.62 -12.96
CA GLN A 30 -1.29 10.26 -14.01
C GLN A 30 -0.65 11.57 -14.50
N SER A 31 -0.05 12.36 -13.60
CA SER A 31 0.72 13.55 -13.97
C SER A 31 1.94 13.18 -14.80
N ILE A 32 2.75 12.23 -14.33
CA ILE A 32 3.94 11.77 -15.05
C ILE A 32 3.59 11.28 -16.47
N ILE A 33 2.50 10.50 -16.61
CA ILE A 33 2.03 10.03 -17.92
C ILE A 33 1.62 11.20 -18.84
N LYS A 34 1.04 12.27 -18.28
CA LYS A 34 0.68 13.46 -19.05
C LYS A 34 1.94 14.16 -19.57
N ASP A 35 2.94 14.33 -18.73
CA ASP A 35 4.19 15.02 -19.06
C ASP A 35 4.97 14.23 -20.13
N TYR A 36 5.06 12.90 -20.00
CA TYR A 36 5.62 12.03 -21.04
C TYR A 36 4.86 12.13 -22.38
N LYS A 37 3.52 12.18 -22.34
CA LYS A 37 2.71 12.30 -23.56
C LYS A 37 2.98 13.61 -24.28
N GLU A 38 3.23 14.69 -23.54
CA GLU A 38 3.57 16.00 -24.10
C GLU A 38 4.93 15.96 -24.80
N ILE A 39 5.96 15.44 -24.13
CA ILE A 39 7.30 15.25 -24.73
C ILE A 39 7.21 14.37 -25.99
N ILE A 40 6.53 13.23 -25.92
CA ILE A 40 6.36 12.33 -27.07
C ILE A 40 5.61 13.02 -28.21
N SER A 41 4.64 13.89 -27.92
CA SER A 41 3.94 14.67 -28.94
C SER A 41 4.90 15.60 -29.67
N LYS A 42 5.79 16.29 -28.95
CA LYS A 42 6.80 17.17 -29.56
C LYS A 42 7.78 16.41 -30.46
N TYR A 43 8.25 15.25 -30.00
CA TYR A 43 9.08 14.36 -30.83
C TYR A 43 8.38 13.94 -32.13
N LYS A 44 7.07 13.68 -32.10
CA LYS A 44 6.30 13.30 -33.30
C LYS A 44 6.16 14.43 -34.32
N GLU A 45 6.37 15.67 -33.93
CA GLU A 45 6.30 16.81 -34.84
C GLU A 45 7.65 17.16 -35.50
N LEU A 46 8.71 16.40 -35.20
CA LEU A 46 10.02 16.56 -35.82
C LEU A 46 9.98 16.13 -37.29
N ASP A 47 10.59 16.96 -38.12
CA ASP A 47 10.86 16.72 -39.53
C ASP A 47 12.27 17.23 -39.88
N LYS A 48 12.83 16.76 -40.99
CA LYS A 48 14.13 17.23 -41.51
C LYS A 48 14.16 18.75 -41.69
N SER A 49 13.01 19.36 -41.99
CA SER A 49 12.89 20.80 -42.22
C SER A 49 12.96 21.65 -40.94
N ASN A 50 12.66 21.08 -39.76
CA ASN A 50 12.53 21.81 -38.49
C ASN A 50 13.37 21.22 -37.34
N TYR A 51 14.21 20.23 -37.63
CA TYR A 51 14.93 19.43 -36.63
C TYR A 51 15.70 20.27 -35.61
N LEU A 52 16.54 21.21 -36.08
CA LEU A 52 17.41 22.00 -35.19
C LEU A 52 16.63 22.87 -34.21
N GLU A 53 15.55 23.50 -34.67
CA GLU A 53 14.72 24.38 -33.86
C GLU A 53 13.89 23.59 -32.84
N LYS A 54 13.15 22.58 -33.31
CA LYS A 54 12.28 21.77 -32.44
C LYS A 54 13.04 20.88 -31.48
N PHE A 55 14.23 20.41 -31.84
CA PHE A 55 15.04 19.61 -30.92
C PHE A 55 15.43 20.42 -29.68
N HIS A 56 15.78 21.71 -29.84
CA HIS A 56 16.06 22.59 -28.71
C HIS A 56 14.81 22.84 -27.85
N GLU A 57 13.62 23.00 -28.45
CA GLU A 57 12.37 23.11 -27.69
C GLU A 57 12.10 21.87 -26.85
N ILE A 58 12.37 20.68 -27.40
CA ILE A 58 12.21 19.41 -26.69
C ILE A 58 13.21 19.31 -25.53
N GLU A 59 14.48 19.64 -25.74
CA GLU A 59 15.49 19.63 -24.66
C GLU A 59 15.12 20.57 -23.50
N GLU A 60 14.55 21.75 -23.79
CA GLU A 60 14.07 22.66 -22.75
C GLU A 60 12.85 22.09 -22.03
N LEU A 61 11.92 21.45 -22.74
CA LEU A 61 10.76 20.80 -22.14
C LEU A 61 11.15 19.61 -21.24
N GLU A 62 12.14 18.81 -21.67
CA GLU A 62 12.67 17.70 -20.86
C GLU A 62 13.33 18.18 -19.57
N LYS A 63 13.98 19.36 -19.60
CA LYS A 63 14.53 20.01 -18.40
C LYS A 63 13.43 20.58 -17.51
N GLU A 64 12.43 21.24 -18.09
CA GLU A 64 11.28 21.79 -17.35
C GLU A 64 10.56 20.69 -16.57
N PHE A 65 10.33 19.54 -17.19
CA PHE A 65 9.69 18.40 -16.56
C PHE A 65 10.63 17.53 -15.72
N ASN A 66 11.93 17.83 -15.73
CA ASN A 66 12.97 17.05 -15.08
C ASN A 66 12.85 15.53 -15.38
N LEU A 67 12.96 15.18 -16.67
CA LEU A 67 12.68 13.83 -17.18
C LEU A 67 13.35 12.69 -16.39
N LEU A 68 14.59 12.91 -15.94
CA LEU A 68 15.36 11.94 -15.15
C LEU A 68 14.77 11.70 -13.75
N GLU A 69 14.13 12.70 -13.16
CA GLU A 69 13.46 12.58 -11.87
C GLU A 69 12.09 11.92 -12.02
N LEU A 70 11.34 12.24 -13.10
CA LEU A 70 10.08 11.57 -13.41
C LEU A 70 10.21 10.04 -13.51
N GLU A 71 11.30 9.55 -14.12
CA GLU A 71 11.53 8.11 -14.24
C GLU A 71 11.71 7.44 -12.87
N LYS A 72 12.47 8.08 -11.97
CA LYS A 72 12.67 7.60 -10.58
C LYS A 72 11.40 7.68 -9.76
N ASP A 73 10.65 8.76 -9.90
CA ASP A 73 9.39 8.98 -9.20
C ASP A 73 8.34 7.97 -9.63
N SER A 74 8.25 7.67 -10.93
CA SER A 74 7.30 6.68 -11.46
C SER A 74 7.47 5.30 -10.80
N SER A 75 8.71 4.85 -10.65
CA SER A 75 9.05 3.58 -10.01
C SER A 75 8.65 3.58 -8.53
N THR A 76 8.96 4.68 -7.83
CA THR A 76 8.64 4.85 -6.41
C THR A 76 7.12 4.86 -6.18
N LEU A 77 6.37 5.59 -7.00
CA LEU A 77 4.91 5.66 -6.90
C LEU A 77 4.25 4.31 -7.18
N MET A 78 4.75 3.54 -8.15
CA MET A 78 4.27 2.18 -8.40
C MET A 78 4.51 1.23 -7.22
N ILE A 79 5.69 1.31 -6.58
CA ILE A 79 6.00 0.55 -5.37
C ILE A 79 5.05 0.94 -4.23
N ASN A 80 4.74 2.23 -4.08
CA ASN A 80 3.81 2.71 -3.06
C ASN A 80 2.39 2.18 -3.28
N ILE A 81 1.90 2.17 -4.52
CA ILE A 81 0.60 1.57 -4.87
C ILE A 81 0.57 0.09 -4.50
N SER A 82 1.58 -0.67 -4.93
CA SER A 82 1.68 -2.11 -4.65
C SER A 82 1.69 -2.40 -3.14
N THR A 83 2.50 -1.64 -2.40
CA THR A 83 2.60 -1.75 -0.94
C THR A 83 1.27 -1.41 -0.25
N GLY A 84 0.58 -0.36 -0.73
CA GLY A 84 -0.74 0.01 -0.23
C GLY A 84 -1.77 -1.10 -0.44
N ILE A 85 -1.82 -1.68 -1.65
CA ILE A 85 -2.74 -2.78 -1.99
C ILE A 85 -2.48 -3.99 -1.09
N GLN A 86 -1.20 -4.35 -0.89
CA GLN A 86 -0.85 -5.45 0.00
C GLN A 86 -1.35 -5.21 1.43
N ARG A 87 -1.17 -4.00 1.97
CA ARG A 87 -1.62 -3.66 3.33
C ARG A 87 -3.14 -3.72 3.46
N VAL A 88 -3.89 -3.20 2.49
CA VAL A 88 -5.35 -3.32 2.47
C VAL A 88 -5.77 -4.80 2.50
N SER A 89 -5.13 -5.64 1.69
CA SER A 89 -5.39 -7.09 1.66
C SER A 89 -5.09 -7.78 3.00
N GLU A 90 -3.96 -7.45 3.64
CA GLU A 90 -3.59 -7.96 4.96
C GLU A 90 -4.64 -7.59 6.03
N ILE A 91 -5.10 -6.33 6.03
CA ILE A 91 -6.15 -5.87 6.96
C ILE A 91 -7.46 -6.62 6.72
N ILE A 92 -7.94 -6.70 5.48
CA ILE A 92 -9.19 -7.41 5.13
C ILE A 92 -9.10 -8.89 5.52
N LYS A 93 -7.95 -9.55 5.29
CA LYS A 93 -7.72 -10.94 5.70
C LYS A 93 -7.78 -11.10 7.21
N GLY A 94 -7.12 -10.20 7.95
CA GLY A 94 -7.18 -10.15 9.41
C GLY A 94 -8.61 -10.01 9.92
N LEU A 95 -9.37 -9.06 9.36
CA LEU A 95 -10.78 -8.84 9.70
C LEU A 95 -11.65 -10.06 9.41
N LYS A 96 -11.47 -10.73 8.27
CA LYS A 96 -12.21 -11.94 7.92
C LYS A 96 -11.95 -13.06 8.94
N ASN A 97 -10.70 -13.21 9.39
CA ASN A 97 -10.36 -14.20 10.42
C ASN A 97 -11.00 -13.87 11.77
N PHE A 98 -11.02 -12.58 12.17
CA PHE A 98 -11.66 -12.13 13.41
C PHE A 98 -13.19 -12.16 13.37
N SER A 99 -13.79 -11.91 12.21
CA SER A 99 -15.24 -11.76 12.04
C SER A 99 -15.98 -13.07 11.81
N HIS A 100 -15.36 -14.26 11.94
CA HIS A 100 -16.06 -15.54 11.73
C HIS A 100 -17.24 -15.68 12.71
N PRO A 101 -18.50 -15.51 12.28
CA PRO A 101 -19.61 -15.34 13.21
C PRO A 101 -20.11 -16.65 13.84
N ASN A 102 -19.61 -17.81 13.40
CA ASN A 102 -20.29 -19.09 13.63
C ASN A 102 -19.35 -20.27 13.96
N ASN A 103 -18.24 -20.03 14.66
CA ASN A 103 -17.54 -21.12 15.34
C ASN A 103 -17.92 -21.14 16.82
N GLU A 104 -19.18 -21.43 17.15
CA GLU A 104 -19.54 -21.86 18.53
C GLU A 104 -18.92 -23.22 18.90
N LYS A 105 -18.25 -23.84 17.93
CA LYS A 105 -17.49 -25.06 18.13
C LYS A 105 -16.09 -24.69 18.58
N PHE A 106 -15.67 -25.36 19.64
CA PHE A 106 -14.29 -25.45 20.03
C PHE A 106 -13.44 -26.04 18.90
N HIS A 107 -12.36 -25.35 18.56
CA HIS A 107 -11.37 -25.82 17.60
C HIS A 107 -9.98 -25.78 18.24
N PHE A 108 -9.14 -26.74 17.87
CA PHE A 108 -7.72 -26.68 18.22
C PHE A 108 -7.01 -25.65 17.34
N SER A 109 -6.74 -24.48 17.91
CA SER A 109 -6.07 -23.37 17.24
C SER A 109 -4.63 -23.24 17.73
N ASN A 110 -3.74 -22.86 16.81
CA ASN A 110 -2.34 -22.58 17.13
C ASN A 110 -2.24 -21.18 17.75
N VAL A 111 -1.77 -21.10 18.99
CA VAL A 111 -1.65 -19.83 19.73
C VAL A 111 -0.70 -18.87 19.03
N ASN A 112 0.39 -19.37 18.45
CA ASN A 112 1.37 -18.53 17.76
C ASN A 112 0.73 -17.85 16.56
N GLU A 113 -0.12 -18.56 15.80
CA GLU A 113 -0.83 -17.99 14.65
C GLU A 113 -1.81 -16.88 15.08
N LEU A 114 -2.49 -17.04 16.21
CA LEU A 114 -3.39 -16.03 16.76
C LEU A 114 -2.65 -14.76 17.19
N ILE A 115 -1.52 -14.93 17.88
CA ILE A 115 -0.66 -13.82 18.28
C ILE A 115 -0.11 -13.11 17.04
N GLU A 116 0.35 -13.85 16.03
CA GLU A 116 0.84 -13.27 14.79
C GLU A 116 -0.22 -12.46 14.06
N ASN A 117 -1.45 -12.96 13.97
CA ASN A 117 -2.57 -12.23 13.37
C ASN A 117 -2.87 -10.91 14.12
N ALA A 118 -2.82 -10.91 15.46
CA ALA A 118 -2.99 -9.69 16.25
C ALA A 118 -1.83 -8.70 16.06
N LEU A 119 -0.59 -9.21 15.99
CA LEU A 119 0.60 -8.38 15.76
C LEU A 119 0.62 -7.73 14.38
N VAL A 120 0.06 -8.38 13.36
CA VAL A 120 -0.13 -7.76 12.03
C VAL A 120 -1.01 -6.52 12.12
N LEU A 121 -2.09 -6.58 12.91
CA LEU A 121 -2.98 -5.42 13.11
C LEU A 121 -2.28 -4.29 13.88
N LEU A 122 -1.41 -4.61 14.84
CA LEU A 122 -0.68 -3.63 15.64
C LEU A 122 0.62 -3.13 14.98
N LYS A 123 1.02 -3.71 13.85
CA LYS A 123 2.32 -3.47 13.19
C LYS A 123 2.64 -1.98 13.03
N ASN A 124 1.65 -1.17 12.63
CA ASN A 124 1.85 0.25 12.39
C ASN A 124 2.07 1.05 13.68
N GLU A 125 1.40 0.67 14.77
CA GLU A 125 1.54 1.34 16.06
C GLU A 125 2.89 1.04 16.71
N ILE A 126 3.40 -0.18 16.51
CA ILE A 126 4.61 -0.66 17.21
C ILE A 126 5.92 -0.40 16.43
N LYS A 127 5.88 -0.36 15.09
CA LYS A 127 7.08 -0.37 14.21
C LYS A 127 8.15 0.67 14.55
N TYR A 128 7.78 1.83 15.07
CA TYR A 128 8.70 2.93 15.38
C TYR A 128 8.76 3.28 16.87
N LYS A 129 8.05 2.54 17.72
CA LYS A 129 7.91 2.85 19.15
C LYS A 129 8.55 1.81 20.06
N VAL A 130 8.58 0.54 19.64
CA VAL A 130 9.04 -0.57 20.48
C VAL A 130 9.83 -1.59 19.67
N ASN A 131 10.77 -2.26 20.33
CA ASN A 131 11.44 -3.43 19.77
C ASN A 131 10.66 -4.69 20.15
N LEU A 132 10.12 -5.41 19.16
CA LEU A 132 9.30 -6.60 19.39
C LEU A 132 10.16 -7.87 19.31
N ILE A 133 10.37 -8.54 20.44
CA ILE A 133 11.07 -9.82 20.52
C ILE A 133 10.03 -10.94 20.63
N LYS A 134 10.05 -11.88 19.70
CA LYS A 134 9.16 -13.04 19.67
C LYS A 134 9.90 -14.28 20.18
N ASN A 135 9.46 -14.83 21.31
CA ASN A 135 9.99 -16.08 21.86
C ASN A 135 8.82 -17.03 22.08
N PHE A 136 8.44 -17.74 21.02
CA PHE A 136 7.32 -18.68 21.04
C PHE A 136 7.82 -20.10 21.26
N GLN A 137 7.08 -20.89 22.03
CA GLN A 137 7.24 -22.34 22.02
C GLN A 137 6.52 -22.91 20.79
N ASP A 138 7.03 -24.00 20.24
CA ASP A 138 6.48 -24.59 19.04
C ASP A 138 5.14 -25.29 19.29
N ASN A 139 4.22 -25.09 18.33
CA ASN A 139 2.98 -25.87 18.18
C ASN A 139 2.08 -25.90 19.43
N ILE A 140 2.02 -24.79 20.20
CA ILE A 140 1.02 -24.65 21.26
C ILE A 140 -0.36 -24.62 20.61
N ARG A 141 -1.12 -25.70 20.80
CA ARG A 141 -2.51 -25.81 20.35
C ARG A 141 -3.44 -25.79 21.54
N ILE A 142 -4.38 -24.86 21.54
CA ILE A 142 -5.42 -24.78 22.57
C ILE A 142 -6.78 -25.03 21.95
N ASN A 143 -7.67 -25.63 22.71
CA ASN A 143 -9.05 -25.81 22.32
C ASN A 143 -9.82 -24.54 22.69
N CYS A 144 -10.14 -23.70 21.70
CA CYS A 144 -10.78 -22.41 21.95
C CYS A 144 -11.85 -22.08 20.90
N ILE A 145 -12.60 -21.02 21.19
CA ILE A 145 -13.55 -20.40 20.28
C ILE A 145 -12.85 -19.18 19.67
N LEU A 146 -12.74 -19.12 18.35
CA LEU A 146 -12.10 -17.99 17.67
C LEU A 146 -13.03 -16.77 17.65
N GLY A 147 -12.51 -15.60 18.03
CA GLY A 147 -13.23 -14.32 17.91
C GLY A 147 -14.24 -14.01 19.04
N LYS A 148 -14.27 -14.79 20.13
CA LYS A 148 -15.03 -14.48 21.36
C LYS A 148 -14.10 -14.16 22.52
#